data_AF-A0A1Y4EZK2-F1
#
_entry.id   AF-A0A1Y4EZK2-F1
#
_cell.length_a   1.000
_cell.length_b   1.000
_cell.length_c   1.000
_cell.angle_alpha   90.00
_cell.angle_beta   90.00
_cell.angle_gamma   90.00
#
_symmetry.space_group_name_H-M   'P 1'
#
loop_
_entity.id
_entity.type
_entity.pdbx_description
1 polymer ?
#
loop_
_entity_poly.entity_id
_entity_poly.type
_entity_poly.pdbx_seq_one_letter_code
_entity_poly.pdbx_strand_id
1 'polypeptide(L)'
;MSIACKVKEFIEQCPFLEEFEQATFPVVNMNLLEADPTMYSIESTPAEPILKRFANGDTLRQYVFSLCSRELYGPIENLNTAEFYEKFSDWLEECTKERKLPNLSGQLQSKSIRATTDGYLYDNQGTSCQYRIQCQFTYYKRR
;
A
#
# COMPACT_ATOMS: atom_id res chain seq x y z
N MET A 1 6.23 0.02 -17.81
CA MET A 1 5.31 -0.32 -16.70
C MET A 1 5.02 0.95 -15.91
N SER A 2 3.81 1.11 -15.37
CA SER A 2 3.43 2.28 -14.57
C SER A 2 4.03 2.19 -13.15
N ILE A 3 4.08 3.33 -12.43
CA ILE A 3 4.49 3.37 -11.02
C ILE A 3 3.55 2.51 -10.16
N ALA A 4 2.24 2.54 -10.44
CA ALA A 4 1.24 1.75 -9.74
C ALA A 4 1.53 0.24 -9.83
N CYS A 5 1.88 -0.28 -11.02
CA CYS A 5 2.26 -1.68 -11.18
C CYS A 5 3.51 -2.03 -10.36
N LYS A 6 4.52 -1.14 -10.32
CA LYS A 6 5.74 -1.37 -9.55
C LYS A 6 5.52 -1.35 -8.04
N VAL A 7 4.62 -0.48 -7.58
CA VAL A 7 4.18 -0.48 -6.18
C VAL A 7 3.43 -1.77 -5.87
N LYS A 8 2.50 -2.21 -6.73
CA LYS A 8 1.79 -3.49 -6.56
C LYS A 8 2.75 -4.68 -6.45
N GLU A 9 3.64 -4.86 -7.42
CA GLU A 9 4.66 -5.93 -7.43
C GLU A 9 5.52 -5.94 -6.17
N PHE A 10 5.77 -4.76 -5.59
CA PHE A 10 6.52 -4.62 -4.36
C PHE A 10 5.70 -4.97 -3.12
N ILE A 11 4.46 -4.49 -3.03
CA ILE A 11 3.57 -4.80 -1.91
C ILE A 11 3.29 -6.30 -1.85
N GLU A 12 3.16 -6.98 -2.99
CA GLU A 12 3.03 -8.44 -3.08
C GLU A 12 4.20 -9.23 -2.45
N GLN A 13 5.34 -8.59 -2.17
CA GLN A 13 6.49 -9.22 -1.48
C GLN A 13 6.44 -9.07 0.05
N CYS A 14 5.40 -8.41 0.58
CA CYS A 14 5.23 -8.24 2.01
C CYS A 14 4.95 -9.60 2.67
N PRO A 15 5.77 -10.04 3.65
CA PRO A 15 5.60 -11.34 4.29
C PRO A 15 4.29 -11.44 5.09
N PHE A 16 3.75 -10.31 5.53
CA PHE A 16 2.56 -10.27 6.38
C PHE A 16 1.24 -10.37 5.59
N LEU A 17 1.28 -10.25 4.26
CA LEU A 17 0.07 -10.41 3.43
C LEU A 17 -0.46 -11.85 3.43
N GLU A 18 0.41 -12.83 3.66
CA GLU A 18 0.07 -14.27 3.66
C GLU A 18 -0.27 -14.82 5.06
N GLU A 19 0.01 -14.10 6.15
CA GLU A 19 -0.26 -14.58 7.52
C GLU A 19 -1.76 -14.77 7.83
N PHE A 20 -2.67 -14.48 6.88
CA PHE A 20 -4.13 -14.60 6.99
C PHE A 20 -4.74 -15.75 6.15
N GLU A 21 -3.97 -16.74 5.69
CA GLU A 21 -4.51 -17.90 4.96
C GLU A 21 -5.41 -18.82 5.84
N GLN A 22 -6.67 -18.42 6.03
CA GLN A 22 -7.81 -19.33 6.13
C GLN A 22 -9.03 -18.94 5.28
N ALA A 23 -8.95 -17.85 4.50
CA ALA A 23 -10.00 -17.52 3.53
C ALA A 23 -9.38 -17.41 2.13
N THR A 24 -9.99 -18.16 1.21
CA THR A 24 -9.60 -18.36 -0.18
C THR A 24 -9.28 -17.05 -0.93
N PHE A 25 -8.12 -17.03 -1.61
CA PHE A 25 -7.68 -16.08 -2.66
C PHE A 25 -8.83 -15.37 -3.42
N PRO A 26 -8.68 -14.09 -3.84
CA PRO A 26 -7.55 -13.69 -4.71
C PRO A 26 -6.99 -12.26 -4.56
N VAL A 27 -5.71 -12.15 -4.97
CA VAL A 27 -5.08 -11.10 -5.79
C VAL A 27 -5.35 -9.64 -5.37
N VAL A 28 -4.28 -8.91 -5.06
CA VAL A 28 -4.28 -7.44 -4.93
C VAL A 28 -4.81 -6.82 -6.23
N ASN A 29 -6.12 -6.60 -6.31
CA ASN A 29 -6.77 -6.08 -7.50
C ASN A 29 -6.71 -4.56 -7.48
N MET A 30 -6.06 -3.97 -8.48
CA MET A 30 -6.23 -2.55 -8.79
C MET A 30 -7.62 -2.39 -9.41
N ASN A 31 -8.61 -1.99 -8.58
CA ASN A 31 -9.98 -1.63 -8.97
C ASN A 31 -10.98 -2.77 -9.25
N LEU A 32 -11.12 -3.77 -8.36
CA LEU A 32 -12.29 -4.64 -8.36
C LEU A 32 -12.77 -4.91 -6.93
N LEU A 33 -13.97 -4.44 -6.59
CA LEU A 33 -14.64 -4.68 -5.31
C LEU A 33 -15.62 -5.85 -5.48
N GLU A 34 -15.14 -7.08 -5.63
CA GLU A 34 -16.03 -8.26 -5.58
C GLU A 34 -16.33 -8.67 -4.12
N ALA A 35 -17.36 -9.50 -3.95
CA ALA A 35 -18.05 -9.76 -2.68
C ALA A 35 -17.45 -10.90 -1.85
N ASP A 36 -16.18 -11.26 -2.07
CA ASP A 36 -15.51 -12.32 -1.30
C ASP A 36 -14.91 -11.81 0.03
N PRO A 37 -14.88 -12.66 1.07
CA PRO A 37 -14.79 -12.23 2.46
C PRO A 37 -13.39 -11.78 2.93
N THR A 38 -12.33 -12.03 2.16
CA THR A 38 -10.98 -11.51 2.45
C THR A 38 -10.27 -11.15 1.15
N MET A 39 -10.23 -9.86 0.84
CA MET A 39 -9.54 -9.33 -0.34
C MET A 39 -8.75 -8.08 0.00
N TYR A 40 -7.52 -8.04 -0.50
CA TYR A 40 -6.70 -6.84 -0.48
C TYR A 40 -6.84 -6.07 -1.80
N SER A 41 -6.91 -4.75 -1.73
CA SER A 41 -6.86 -3.89 -2.91
C SER A 41 -5.88 -2.73 -2.71
N ILE A 42 -5.23 -2.31 -3.79
CA ILE A 42 -4.43 -1.08 -3.81
C ILE A 42 -5.19 -0.05 -4.63
N GLU A 43 -5.62 1.02 -3.96
CA GLU A 43 -6.35 2.13 -4.57
C GLU A 43 -5.45 3.36 -4.66
N SER A 44 -5.30 3.93 -5.86
CA SER A 44 -4.57 5.21 -6.01
C SER A 44 -5.37 6.33 -5.34
N THR A 45 -4.70 7.11 -4.50
CA THR A 45 -5.30 8.26 -3.83
C THR A 45 -4.84 9.55 -4.52
N PRO A 46 -5.74 10.50 -4.85
CA PRO A 46 -5.35 11.77 -5.45
C PRO A 46 -4.37 12.55 -4.56
N ALA A 47 -3.26 12.98 -5.15
CA ALA A 47 -2.25 13.80 -4.48
C ALA A 47 -1.46 14.61 -5.51
N GLU A 48 -0.82 15.70 -5.07
CA GLU A 48 0.08 16.49 -5.91
C GLU A 48 1.28 15.62 -6.35
N PRO A 49 1.45 15.31 -7.65
CA PRO A 49 2.44 14.32 -8.08
C PRO A 49 3.88 14.80 -7.95
N ILE A 50 4.14 16.12 -7.85
CA ILE A 50 5.49 16.69 -7.77
C ILE A 50 5.69 17.35 -6.41
N LEU A 51 6.50 16.72 -5.56
CA LEU A 51 6.86 17.26 -4.24
C LEU A 51 7.90 18.38 -4.34
N LYS A 52 8.86 18.26 -5.26
CA LYS A 52 9.95 19.24 -5.41
C LYS A 52 10.52 19.23 -6.82
N ARG A 53 10.89 20.41 -7.30
CA ARG A 53 11.67 20.60 -8.53
C ARG A 53 13.08 21.05 -8.16
N PHE A 54 14.08 20.43 -8.77
CA PHE A 54 15.49 20.77 -8.57
C PHE A 54 15.98 21.69 -9.69
N ALA A 55 17.03 22.48 -9.41
CA ALA A 55 17.57 23.45 -10.36
C ALA A 55 18.11 22.81 -11.66
N ASN A 56 18.56 21.56 -11.60
CA ASN A 56 19.00 20.78 -12.75
C ASN A 56 17.84 20.25 -13.62
N GLY A 57 16.59 20.49 -13.23
CA GLY A 57 15.39 20.01 -13.92
C GLY A 57 14.87 18.66 -13.43
N ASP A 58 15.56 17.99 -12.51
CA ASP A 58 15.06 16.78 -11.87
C ASP A 58 13.84 17.09 -11.00
N THR A 59 13.02 16.07 -10.76
CA THR A 59 11.84 16.19 -9.89
C THR A 59 11.80 15.09 -8.85
N LEU A 60 11.44 15.45 -7.62
CA LEU A 60 10.97 14.51 -6.62
C LEU A 60 9.46 14.41 -6.76
N ARG A 61 8.98 13.18 -6.94
CA ARG A 61 7.58 12.86 -7.17
C ARG A 61 7.04 11.94 -6.10
N GLN A 62 5.72 11.90 -5.98
CA GLN A 62 5.03 10.97 -5.11
C GLN A 62 3.93 10.20 -5.85
N TYR A 63 3.67 9.00 -5.36
CA TYR A 63 2.51 8.20 -5.65
C TYR A 63 1.87 7.83 -4.30
N VAL A 64 0.64 8.30 -4.08
CA VAL A 64 -0.11 8.05 -2.85
C VAL A 64 -1.16 6.99 -3.16
N PHE A 65 -1.25 6.00 -2.28
CA PHE A 65 -2.17 4.88 -2.44
C PHE A 65 -2.70 4.43 -1.09
N SER A 66 -3.82 3.73 -1.10
CA SER A 66 -4.37 3.05 0.08
C SER A 66 -4.29 1.55 -0.13
N LEU A 67 -3.82 0.82 0.87
CA LEU A 67 -4.02 -0.62 0.96
C LEU A 67 -5.31 -0.85 1.75
N CYS A 68 -6.30 -1.46 1.11
CA CYS A 68 -7.60 -1.76 1.70
C CYS A 68 -7.69 -3.26 1.95
N SER A 69 -8.25 -3.67 3.09
CA SER A 69 -8.70 -5.04 3.33
C SER A 69 -10.20 -5.06 3.61
N ARG A 70 -10.85 -6.17 3.28
CA ARG A 70 -12.21 -6.49 3.72
C ARG A 70 -12.11 -7.66 4.68
N GLU A 71 -12.66 -7.49 5.87
CA GLU A 71 -12.59 -8.46 6.96
C GLU A 71 -13.98 -8.69 7.55
N LEU A 72 -14.21 -9.86 8.13
CA LEU A 72 -15.41 -10.12 8.91
C LEU A 72 -15.41 -9.27 10.19
N TYR A 73 -16.58 -8.78 10.58
CA TYR A 73 -16.70 -7.99 11.80
C TYR A 73 -16.70 -8.89 13.03
N GLY A 74 -15.67 -8.77 13.87
CA GLY A 74 -15.61 -9.43 15.17
C GLY A 74 -14.46 -8.93 16.05
N PRO A 75 -14.51 -9.11 17.37
CA PRO A 75 -13.51 -8.55 18.28
C PRO A 75 -12.08 -9.09 18.05
N ILE A 76 -11.97 -10.38 17.68
CA ILE A 76 -10.67 -11.04 17.44
C ILE A 76 -10.12 -10.61 16.09
N GLU A 77 -10.99 -10.58 15.09
CA GLU A 77 -10.71 -10.19 13.72
C GLU A 77 -10.21 -8.74 13.69
N ASN A 78 -10.89 -7.83 14.40
CA ASN A 78 -10.48 -6.43 14.50
C ASN A 78 -9.08 -6.27 15.14
N LEU A 79 -8.76 -7.07 16.16
CA LEU A 79 -7.44 -7.04 16.80
C LEU A 79 -6.35 -7.53 15.83
N ASN A 80 -6.59 -8.64 15.14
CA ASN A 80 -5.66 -9.18 14.17
C ASN A 80 -5.44 -8.20 13.00
N THR A 81 -6.50 -7.54 12.54
CA THR A 81 -6.40 -6.50 11.49
C THR A 81 -5.59 -5.30 11.96
N ALA A 82 -5.77 -4.85 13.20
CA ALA A 82 -4.97 -3.76 13.75
C ALA A 82 -3.48 -4.15 13.82
N GLU A 83 -3.17 -5.33 14.36
CA GLU A 83 -1.80 -5.85 14.45
C GLU A 83 -1.16 -5.99 13.05
N PHE A 84 -1.91 -6.44 12.05
CA PHE A 84 -1.45 -6.49 10.67
C PHE A 84 -1.04 -5.12 10.14
N TYR A 85 -1.87 -4.10 10.31
CA TYR A 85 -1.55 -2.76 9.80
C TYR A 85 -0.37 -2.12 10.51
N GLU A 86 -0.17 -2.40 11.80
CA GLU A 86 1.03 -2.01 12.54
C GLU A 86 2.28 -2.67 11.95
N LYS A 87 2.29 -4.01 11.81
CA LYS A 87 3.40 -4.75 11.18
C LYS A 87 3.68 -4.30 9.76
N PHE A 88 2.63 -4.04 8.98
CA PHE A 88 2.74 -3.56 7.61
C PHE A 88 3.36 -2.16 7.54
N SER A 89 2.97 -1.26 8.45
CA SER A 89 3.57 0.07 8.55
C SER A 89 5.06 -0.02 8.87
N ASP A 90 5.42 -0.81 9.89
CA ASP A 90 6.82 -1.02 10.29
C ASP A 90 7.66 -1.62 9.17
N TRP A 91 7.09 -2.58 8.42
CA TRP A 91 7.73 -3.17 7.24
C TRP A 91 8.06 -2.14 6.17
N LEU A 92 7.15 -1.21 5.86
CA LEU A 92 7.42 -0.17 4.86
C LEU A 92 8.58 0.74 5.30
N GLU A 93 8.66 1.07 6.58
CA GLU A 93 9.77 1.84 7.13
C GLU A 93 11.10 1.10 7.05
N GLU A 94 11.12 -0.19 7.39
CA GLU A 94 12.28 -1.05 7.26
C GLU A 94 12.73 -1.17 5.79
N CYS A 95 11.79 -1.39 4.88
CA CYS A 95 12.06 -1.41 3.44
C CYS A 95 12.72 -0.12 2.94
N THR A 96 12.28 1.04 3.45
CA THR A 96 12.94 2.32 3.15
C THR A 96 14.34 2.40 3.73
N LYS A 97 14.53 1.98 4.98
CA LYS A 97 15.81 1.99 5.68
C LYS A 97 16.85 1.10 4.98
N GLU A 98 16.43 -0.08 4.54
CA GLU A 98 17.27 -1.06 3.85
C GLU A 98 17.38 -0.81 2.34
N ARG A 99 16.65 0.18 1.81
CA ARG A 99 16.51 0.45 0.37
C ARG A 99 15.97 -0.73 -0.45
N LYS A 100 15.21 -1.62 0.19
CA LYS A 100 14.38 -2.63 -0.47
C LYS A 100 13.10 -1.94 -0.94
N LEU A 101 13.17 -1.25 -2.07
CA LEU A 101 12.09 -0.42 -2.61
C LEU A 101 11.63 -0.93 -3.98
N PRO A 102 10.45 -0.51 -4.48
CA PRO A 102 9.99 -0.85 -5.82
C PRO A 102 11.09 -0.65 -6.86
N ASN A 103 11.33 -1.64 -7.72
CA ASN A 103 12.38 -1.54 -8.73
C ASN A 103 11.89 -0.67 -9.90
N LEU A 104 12.50 0.51 -10.05
CA LEU A 104 12.22 1.44 -11.14
C LEU A 104 13.36 1.42 -12.16
N SER A 105 13.03 1.65 -13.43
CA SER A 105 13.99 1.65 -14.53
C SER A 105 14.08 3.00 -15.26
N GLY A 106 15.14 3.18 -16.04
CA GLY A 106 15.36 4.39 -16.84
C GLY A 106 15.71 5.61 -15.97
N GLN A 107 14.99 6.71 -16.16
CA GLN A 107 15.22 7.98 -15.46
C GLN A 107 14.57 8.02 -14.06
N LEU A 108 14.02 6.91 -13.58
CA LEU A 108 13.28 6.83 -12.33
C LEU A 108 14.12 6.13 -11.25
N GLN A 109 14.11 6.69 -10.04
CA GLN A 109 14.86 6.12 -8.91
C GLN A 109 14.02 6.20 -7.63
N SER A 110 13.77 5.04 -7.03
CA SER A 110 13.03 4.94 -5.76
C SER A 110 13.75 5.66 -4.63
N LYS A 111 12.99 6.34 -3.78
CA LYS A 111 13.53 7.09 -2.65
C LYS A 111 13.04 6.58 -1.30
N SER A 112 11.72 6.44 -1.14
CA SER A 112 11.13 5.96 0.11
C SER A 112 9.71 5.44 -0.12
N ILE A 113 9.26 4.55 0.75
CA ILE A 113 7.88 4.13 0.90
C ILE A 113 7.53 4.12 2.39
N ARG A 114 6.36 4.62 2.77
CA ARG A 114 5.91 4.63 4.17
C ARG A 114 4.40 4.69 4.26
N ALA A 115 3.86 4.27 5.39
CA ALA A 115 2.51 4.65 5.77
C ALA A 115 2.45 6.15 6.14
N THR A 116 1.32 6.79 5.86
CA THR A 116 1.02 8.17 6.27
C THR A 116 -0.10 8.25 7.29
N THR A 117 -0.79 7.14 7.50
CA THR A 117 -1.80 6.92 8.55
C THR A 117 -1.55 5.57 9.17
N ASP A 118 -2.15 5.33 10.34
CA ASP A 118 -2.33 3.98 10.86
C ASP A 118 -3.43 3.26 10.08
N GLY A 119 -3.65 1.97 10.38
CA GLY A 119 -4.82 1.23 9.90
C GLY A 119 -6.09 1.76 10.55
N TYR A 120 -7.09 2.12 9.74
CA TYR A 120 -8.38 2.63 10.24
C TYR A 120 -9.56 1.96 9.56
N LEU A 121 -10.66 1.87 10.29
CA LEU A 121 -11.95 1.43 9.76
C LEU A 121 -12.49 2.50 8.82
N TYR A 122 -12.69 2.15 7.56
CA TYR A 122 -13.22 3.04 6.54
C TYR A 122 -14.73 2.89 6.37
N ASP A 123 -15.23 1.66 6.40
CA ASP A 123 -16.65 1.36 6.23
C ASP A 123 -17.06 0.12 7.02
N ASN A 124 -18.31 0.10 7.49
CA ASN A 124 -18.90 -1.04 8.18
C ASN A 124 -20.21 -1.42 7.51
N GLN A 125 -20.16 -2.46 6.66
CA GLN A 125 -21.29 -2.99 5.91
C GLN A 125 -21.86 -4.22 6.62
N GLY A 126 -22.50 -3.99 7.78
CA GLY A 126 -23.24 -5.00 8.54
C GLY A 126 -22.37 -6.14 9.08
N THR A 127 -22.08 -7.14 8.22
CA THR A 127 -21.27 -8.32 8.55
C THR A 127 -19.81 -8.21 8.15
N SER A 128 -19.44 -7.24 7.32
CA SER A 128 -18.05 -7.00 6.90
C SER A 128 -17.61 -5.57 7.15
N CYS A 129 -16.33 -5.42 7.48
CA CYS A 129 -15.67 -4.14 7.68
C CYS A 129 -14.60 -3.94 6.61
N GLN A 130 -14.51 -2.73 6.08
CA GLN A 130 -13.41 -2.32 5.23
C GLN A 130 -12.41 -1.53 6.05
N TYR A 131 -11.19 -2.02 6.13
CA TYR A 131 -10.06 -1.30 6.73
C TYR A 131 -9.16 -0.73 5.66
N ARG A 132 -8.45 0.36 5.99
CA ARG A 132 -7.55 1.05 5.09
C ARG A 132 -6.32 1.57 5.82
N ILE A 133 -5.20 1.58 5.13
CA ILE A 133 -4.00 2.34 5.50
C ILE A 133 -3.54 3.18 4.30
N GLN A 134 -3.25 4.45 4.51
CA GLN A 134 -2.72 5.31 3.46
C GLN A 134 -1.20 5.25 3.44
N CYS A 135 -0.65 5.20 2.24
CA CYS A 135 0.78 5.03 1.99
C CYS A 135 1.28 6.05 0.97
N GLN A 136 2.55 6.42 1.12
CA GLN A 136 3.24 7.35 0.23
C GLN A 136 4.52 6.70 -0.28
N PHE A 137 4.60 6.52 -1.60
CA PHE A 137 5.82 6.17 -2.30
C PHE A 137 6.44 7.41 -2.95
N THR A 138 7.71 7.71 -2.69
CA THR A 138 8.44 8.80 -3.32
C THR A 138 9.57 8.30 -4.19
N TYR A 139 9.79 9.00 -5.30
CA TYR A 139 10.79 8.64 -6.29
C TYR A 139 11.30 9.88 -7.03
N TYR A 140 12.55 9.83 -7.47
CA TYR A 140 13.12 10.83 -8.35
C TYR A 140 12.78 10.51 -9.80
N LYS A 141 12.52 11.55 -10.59
CA LYS A 141 12.50 11.49 -12.05
C LYS A 141 13.53 12.47 -12.59
N ARG A 142 14.56 11.94 -13.24
CA ARG A 142 15.61 12.72 -13.92
C ARG A 142 15.11 13.29 -15.24
N ARG A 143 15.65 14.44 -15.62
CA ARG A 143 15.37 15.05 -16.93
C ARG A 143 16.11 14.33 -18.05
#